data_AF-A0A843LPY5-F1
#
_entry.id   AF-A0A843LPY5-F1
#
_cell.length_a   1.000
_cell.length_b   1.000
_cell.length_c   1.000
_cell.angle_alpha   90.00
_cell.angle_beta   90.00
_cell.angle_gamma   90.00
#
_symmetry.space_group_name_H-M   'P 1'
#
loop_
_entity.id
_entity.type
_entity.pdbx_description
1 polymer ?
#
loop_
_entity_poly.entity_id
_entity_poly.type
_entity_poly.pdbx_seq_one_letter_code
_entity_poly.pdbx_strand_id
1 'polypeptide(L)' 'MNRREIHKQVAYPLMACTGIMFITGLGITEPGIITPLTFGLFDKFISFRIHTFLWGPFCILCIIHIWLTKTTHPKKQ' A
#
# COMPACT_ATOMS: atom_id res chain seq x y z
N MET A 1 -4.26 -24.66 1.68
CA MET A 1 -3.67 -23.53 0.91
C MET A 1 -2.15 -23.60 1.06
N ASN A 2 -1.39 -23.56 -0.03
CA ASN A 2 0.08 -23.69 0.04
C ASN A 2 0.69 -22.39 0.57
N ARG A 3 1.75 -22.49 1.36
CA ARG A 3 2.36 -21.35 2.05
C ARG A 3 2.90 -20.28 1.09
N ARG A 4 3.41 -20.70 -0.06
CA ARG A 4 3.81 -19.80 -1.16
C ARG A 4 2.61 -19.02 -1.73
N GLU A 5 1.44 -19.65 -1.78
CA GLU A 5 0.21 -19.00 -2.26
C GLU A 5 -0.33 -17.99 -1.24
N ILE A 6 -0.24 -18.30 0.07
CA ILE A 6 -0.55 -17.33 1.14
C ILE A 6 0.34 -16.08 1.03
N HIS A 7 1.64 -16.27 0.78
CA HIS A 7 2.57 -15.14 0.64
C HIS A 7 2.23 -14.26 -0.57
N LYS A 8 1.91 -14.86 -1.72
CA LYS A 8 1.44 -14.13 -2.91
C LYS A 8 0.13 -13.39 -2.66
N GLN A 9 -0.83 -14.01 -1.99
CA GLN A 9 -2.11 -13.41 -1.65
C GLN A 9 -1.98 -12.19 -0.72
N VAL A 10 -0.94 -12.12 0.11
CA VAL A 10 -0.64 -10.92 0.92
C VAL A 10 0.19 -9.91 0.12
N ALA A 11 1.09 -10.38 -0.74
CA ALA A 11 1.96 -9.51 -1.54
C ALA A 11 1.19 -8.67 -2.58
N TYR A 12 0.23 -9.24 -3.30
CA TYR A 12 -0.52 -8.49 -4.33
C TYR A 12 -1.35 -7.34 -3.74
N PRO A 13 -2.16 -7.52 -2.68
CA PRO A 13 -2.85 -6.41 -2.03
C PRO A 13 -1.89 -5.39 -1.44
N LEU A 14 -0.77 -5.82 -0.84
CA LEU A 14 0.23 -4.89 -0.32
C LEU A 14 0.84 -4.04 -1.44
N MET A 15 1.12 -4.64 -2.60
CA MET A 15 1.63 -3.92 -3.77
C MET A 15 0.60 -2.90 -4.30
N ALA A 16 -0.67 -3.29 -4.40
CA ALA A 16 -1.76 -2.39 -4.80
C ALA A 16 -1.92 -1.23 -3.79
N CYS A 17 -1.94 -1.53 -2.48
CA CYS A 17 -1.99 -0.52 -1.43
C CYS A 17 -0.80 0.43 -1.50
N THR A 18 0.41 -0.08 -1.79
CA THR A 18 1.61 0.75 -1.97
C THR A 18 1.42 1.76 -3.10
N GLY A 19 0.92 1.31 -4.25
CA GLY A 19 0.65 2.18 -5.39
C GLY A 19 -0.37 3.28 -5.06
N ILE A 20 -1.46 2.92 -4.40
CA ILE A 20 -2.49 3.89 -3.99
C ILE A 20 -1.94 4.87 -2.95
N MET A 21 -1.17 4.39 -1.96
CA MET A 21 -0.50 5.24 -0.97
C MET A 21 0.46 6.24 -1.64
N PHE A 22 1.14 5.83 -2.70
CA PHE A 22 2.03 6.71 -3.45
C PHE A 22 1.27 7.80 -4.20
N ILE A 23 0.25 7.44 -4.97
CA ILE A 23 -0.58 8.41 -5.73
C ILE A 23 -1.28 9.39 -4.78
N THR A 24 -1.83 8.89 -3.67
CA THR A 24 -2.48 9.74 -2.66
C THR A 24 -1.48 10.60 -1.89
N GLY A 25 -0.28 10.10 -1.61
CA GLY A 25 0.81 10.90 -1.04
C GLY A 25 1.18 12.07 -1.94
N LEU A 26 1.37 11.79 -3.24
CA LEU A 26 1.61 12.82 -4.25
C LEU A 26 0.42 13.79 -4.38
N GLY A 27 -0.81 13.31 -4.25
CA GLY A 27 -2.00 14.16 -4.26
C GLY A 27 -2.08 15.12 -3.07
N ILE A 28 -1.44 14.78 -1.94
CA ILE A 28 -1.34 15.65 -0.76
C ILE A 28 -0.22 16.67 -0.93
N THR A 29 0.95 16.24 -1.41
CA THR A 29 2.16 17.08 -1.52
C THR A 29 2.12 17.99 -2.75
N GLU A 30 1.62 17.50 -3.88
CA GLU A 30 1.61 18.16 -5.19
C GLU A 30 0.21 18.13 -5.83
N PRO A 31 -0.81 18.71 -5.18
CA PRO A 31 -2.18 18.71 -5.70
C PRO A 31 -2.30 19.40 -7.06
N GLY A 32 -1.42 20.37 -7.38
CA GLY A 32 -1.41 21.05 -8.68
C GLY A 32 -1.07 20.15 -9.88
N ILE A 33 -0.43 19.00 -9.66
CA ILE A 33 -0.08 18.03 -10.71
C ILE A 33 -1.07 16.86 -10.69
N ILE A 34 -1.35 16.32 -9.50
CA ILE A 34 -2.17 15.11 -9.38
C ILE A 34 -3.66 15.38 -9.62
N THR A 35 -4.18 16.53 -9.19
CA THR A 35 -5.59 16.88 -9.42
C THR A 35 -5.91 16.91 -10.92
N PRO A 36 -5.18 17.65 -11.80
CA PRO A 36 -5.47 17.60 -13.23
C PRO A 36 -5.15 16.26 -13.87
N LEU A 37 -4.09 15.56 -13.44
CA LEU A 37 -3.74 14.23 -13.95
C LEU A 37 -4.83 13.18 -13.69
N THR A 38 -5.54 13.33 -12.57
CA THR A 38 -6.69 12.48 -12.21
C THR A 38 -8.02 13.06 -12.67
N PHE A 39 -8.02 14.07 -13.55
CA PHE A 39 -9.21 14.77 -14.04
C PHE A 39 -10.10 15.35 -12.93
N GLY A 40 -9.49 15.73 -11.80
CA GLY A 40 -10.17 16.25 -10.62
C GLY A 40 -10.66 15.18 -9.64
N LEU A 41 -10.40 13.89 -9.90
CA LEU A 41 -10.84 12.79 -9.02
C LEU A 41 -10.08 12.78 -7.68
N PHE A 42 -8.80 13.11 -7.69
CA PHE A 42 -7.96 13.23 -6.49
C PHE A 42 -7.53 14.67 -6.26
N ASP A 43 -8.39 15.43 -5.57
CA ASP A 43 -8.01 16.66 -4.89
C ASP A 43 -7.20 16.35 -3.61
N LYS A 44 -6.52 17.36 -3.05
CA LYS A 44 -5.77 17.29 -1.81
C LYS A 44 -6.57 16.70 -0.66
N PHE A 45 -7.83 17.09 -0.48
CA PHE A 45 -8.68 16.62 0.63
C PHE A 45 -9.02 15.14 0.48
N ILE A 46 -9.42 14.71 -0.73
CA ILE A 46 -9.71 13.31 -1.03
C ILE A 46 -8.47 12.46 -0.87
N SER A 47 -7.33 12.94 -1.40
CA SER A 47 -6.02 12.28 -1.26
C SER A 47 -5.64 12.10 0.20
N PHE A 48 -5.79 13.14 1.03
CA PHE A 48 -5.51 13.08 2.47
C PHE A 48 -6.39 12.06 3.20
N ARG A 49 -7.70 12.06 2.93
CA ARG A 49 -8.64 11.13 3.54
C ARG A 49 -8.34 9.69 3.17
N ILE A 50 -8.08 9.41 1.89
CA ILE A 50 -7.76 8.05 1.42
C ILE A 50 -6.42 7.60 1.98
N HIS A 51 -5.39 8.45 1.93
CA HIS A 51 -4.07 8.12 2.46
C HIS A 51 -4.10 7.81 3.96
N THR A 52 -4.80 8.63 4.74
CA THR A 52 -4.95 8.44 6.19
C THR A 52 -5.71 7.16 6.50
N PHE A 53 -6.77 6.85 5.74
CA PHE A 53 -7.52 5.61 5.91
C PHE A 53 -6.71 4.38 5.51
N LEU A 54 -5.97 4.42 4.39
CA LEU A 54 -5.15 3.29 3.91
C LEU A 54 -3.93 3.01 4.77
N TRP A 55 -3.47 3.98 5.57
CA TRP A 55 -2.32 3.80 6.45
C TRP A 55 -2.50 2.55 7.35
N GLY A 56 -3.67 2.41 7.98
CA GLY A 56 -3.95 1.28 8.89
C GLY A 56 -3.86 -0.08 8.20
N PRO A 57 -4.68 -0.33 7.15
CA PRO A 57 -4.60 -1.55 6.35
C PRO A 57 -3.21 -1.82 5.78
N PHE A 58 -2.51 -0.79 5.29
CA PHE A 58 -1.16 -0.91 4.73
C PHE A 58 -0.17 -1.43 5.78
N CYS A 59 -0.17 -0.85 6.99
CA CYS A 59 0.72 -1.28 8.06
C CYS A 59 0.45 -2.73 8.50
N ILE A 60 -0.83 -3.12 8.62
CA ILE A 60 -1.21 -4.50 8.94
C ILE A 60 -0.70 -5.47 7.86
N LEU A 61 -0.99 -5.20 6.59
CA LEU A 61 -0.52 -6.01 5.46
C LEU A 61 1.01 -6.11 5.40
N CYS A 62 1.70 -4.99 5.66
CA CYS A 62 3.16 -4.94 5.65
C CYS A 62 3.77 -5.80 6.77
N ILE A 63 3.24 -5.72 7.99
CA ILE A 63 3.68 -6.55 9.12
C ILE A 63 3.47 -8.03 8.82
N ILE A 64 2.29 -8.40 8.31
CA ILE A 64 1.99 -9.79 7.92
C ILE A 64 2.96 -10.26 6.83
N HIS A 65 3.21 -9.43 5.82
CA HIS A 65 4.13 -9.76 4.74
C HIS A 65 5.56 -9.99 5.24
N ILE A 66 6.07 -9.14 6.13
CA ILE A 66 7.40 -9.29 6.74
C ILE A 66 7.47 -10.57 7.57
N TRP A 67 6.45 -10.84 8.38
CA TRP A 67 6.40 -12.04 9.22
C TRP A 67 6.39 -13.32 8.38
N LEU A 68 5.56 -13.37 7.33
CA LEU A 68 5.53 -14.49 6.39
C LEU A 68 6.88 -14.67 5.70
N THR A 69 7.51 -13.57 5.27
CA THR A 69 8.82 -13.62 4.58
C THR A 69 9.92 -14.20 5.49
N LYS A 70 10.04 -13.71 6.74
CA LYS A 70 11.00 -14.25 7.72
C LYS A 70 10.80 -15.73 7.98
N THR A 71 9.55 -16.15 8.03
CA THR A 71 9.23 -17.54 8.35
C THR A 71 9.48 -18.44 7.12
N THR A 72 9.52 -17.91 5.89
CA THR A 72 9.71 -18.67 4.64
C THR A 72 11.18 -18.94 4.33
N HIS A 73 12.06 -18.05 4.77
CA HIS A 73 13.50 -18.30 4.85
C HIS A 73 13.94 -18.27 6.32
N PRO A 74 13.85 -19.40 7.05
CA PRO A 74 14.50 -19.46 8.35
C PRO A 74 15.98 -19.13 8.13
N LYS A 75 16.48 -18.08 8.79
CA LYS A 75 17.92 -17.85 8.92
C LYS A 75 18.50 -19.19 9.38
N LYS A 76 19.35 -19.81 8.55
CA LYS A 76 20.34 -20.77 9.07
C LYS A 76 21.17 -19.99 10.07
N GLN A 77 20.86 -20.14 11.36
CA GLN A 77 21.79 -19.79 12.44
C GLN A 77 22.96 -20.77 12.39
#